data_AF-A0A517NII6-F1
#
_entry.id   AF-A0A517NII6-F1
#
_cell.length_a   1.000
_cell.length_b   1.000
_cell.length_c   1.000
_cell.angle_alpha   90.00
_cell.angle_beta   90.00
_cell.angle_gamma   90.00
#
_symmetry.space_group_name_H-M   'P 1'
#
loop_
_entity.id
_entity.type
_entity.pdbx_description
1 polymer ?
#
loop_
_entity_poly.entity_id
_entity_poly.type
_entity_poly.pdbx_seq_one_letter_code
_entity_poly.pdbx_strand_id
1 'polypeptide(L)'
;MSNVIDQLASTLRDRKESGRIKYRELVRSIADGEQSPDPEVVEAVLRDADKSIDDLASDESRCRRRNQHRAAIAEIPEVQRQLAEANAAIAEADAILEAAKQARHIAVLPQAAKIRECNDALMVSTAAKSELRNTIWPEDKAELERLNSRCERAHSAMREASAHLAAVKSRTTVDRSAFVKDYEWTKESDQATRIKTATPEQLQAAQDRYDEANAVLTDAMAEHDAFLAEALAR
;
A
#
# COMPACT_ATOMS: atom_id res chain seq x y z
N MET A 1 23.95 -76.15 -44.72
CA MET A 1 22.61 -76.65 -44.35
C MET A 1 22.26 -76.05 -43.00
N SER A 2 21.42 -75.01 -42.97
CA SER A 2 21.00 -74.39 -41.71
C SER A 2 20.17 -75.43 -40.95
N ASN A 3 20.57 -75.73 -39.74
CA ASN A 3 19.92 -76.75 -38.92
C ASN A 3 18.52 -76.24 -38.55
N VAL A 4 17.51 -77.11 -38.49
CA VAL A 4 16.12 -76.74 -38.12
C VAL A 4 16.09 -75.98 -36.78
N ILE A 5 17.04 -76.29 -35.89
CA ILE A 5 17.26 -75.62 -34.61
C ILE A 5 17.66 -74.14 -34.79
N ASP A 6 18.48 -73.81 -35.78
CA ASP A 6 18.92 -72.44 -36.04
C ASP A 6 17.78 -71.56 -36.58
N GLN A 7 16.94 -72.13 -37.46
CA GLN A 7 15.74 -71.47 -37.97
C GLN A 7 14.69 -71.26 -36.87
N LEU A 8 14.55 -72.24 -35.97
CA LEU A 8 13.68 -72.10 -34.80
C LEU A 8 14.20 -71.00 -33.86
N ALA A 9 15.52 -70.96 -33.63
CA ALA A 9 16.16 -69.96 -32.77
C ALA A 9 16.10 -68.54 -33.34
N SER A 10 16.15 -68.35 -34.67
CA SER A 10 15.95 -67.05 -35.30
C SER A 10 14.50 -66.60 -35.18
N THR A 11 13.55 -67.47 -35.48
CA THR A 11 12.10 -67.18 -35.37
C THR A 11 11.69 -66.80 -33.95
N LEU A 12 12.25 -67.49 -32.94
CA LEU A 12 12.02 -67.16 -31.53
C LEU A 12 12.63 -65.81 -31.13
N ARG A 13 13.78 -65.42 -31.69
CA ARG A 13 14.38 -64.09 -31.48
C ARG A 13 13.52 -63.00 -32.11
N ASP A 14 13.08 -63.20 -33.35
CA ASP A 14 12.25 -62.22 -34.07
C ASP A 14 10.89 -62.03 -33.38
N ARG A 15 10.32 -63.12 -32.85
CA ARG A 15 9.09 -63.07 -32.04
C ARG A 15 9.30 -62.27 -30.75
N LYS A 16 10.39 -62.49 -30.02
CA LYS A 16 10.69 -61.72 -28.80
C LYS A 16 10.92 -60.23 -29.10
N GLU A 17 11.61 -59.89 -30.19
CA GLU A 17 11.85 -58.50 -30.56
C GLU A 17 10.55 -57.81 -30.99
N SER A 18 9.72 -58.51 -31.78
CA SER A 18 8.37 -58.07 -32.13
C SER A 18 7.48 -57.88 -30.90
N GLY A 19 7.57 -58.80 -29.93
CA GLY A 19 6.87 -58.70 -28.64
C GLY A 19 7.28 -57.46 -27.86
N ARG A 20 8.57 -57.12 -27.82
CA ARG A 20 9.07 -55.91 -27.16
C ARG A 20 8.61 -54.62 -27.84
N ILE A 21 8.52 -54.60 -29.17
CA ILE A 21 7.98 -53.45 -29.92
C ILE A 21 6.51 -53.26 -29.57
N LYS A 22 5.70 -54.32 -29.67
CA LYS A 22 4.28 -54.30 -29.30
C LYS A 22 4.06 -53.89 -27.84
N TYR A 23 4.92 -54.35 -26.93
CA TYR A 23 4.88 -53.95 -25.52
C TYR A 23 5.14 -52.45 -25.34
N ARG A 24 6.11 -51.87 -26.05
CA ARG A 24 6.37 -50.42 -26.00
C ARG A 24 5.23 -49.60 -26.60
N GLU A 25 4.59 -50.10 -27.65
CA GLU A 25 3.40 -49.47 -28.25
C GLU A 25 2.22 -49.52 -27.29
N LEU A 26 1.98 -50.68 -26.65
CA LEU A 26 0.97 -50.84 -25.60
C LEU A 26 1.20 -49.89 -24.42
N VAL A 27 2.44 -49.80 -23.91
CA VAL A 27 2.82 -48.85 -22.85
C VAL A 27 2.51 -47.40 -23.25
N ARG A 28 2.80 -47.01 -24.51
CA ARG A 28 2.51 -45.66 -25.01
C ARG A 28 1.00 -45.40 -25.09
N SER A 29 0.26 -46.32 -25.71
CA SER A 29 -1.19 -46.24 -25.87
C SER A 29 -1.90 -46.08 -24.51
N ILE A 30 -1.53 -46.88 -23.50
CA ILE A 30 -2.08 -46.77 -22.14
C ILE A 30 -1.64 -45.46 -21.47
N ALA A 31 -0.38 -45.05 -21.63
CA ALA A 31 0.13 -43.82 -21.05
C ALA A 31 -0.55 -42.58 -21.63
N ASP A 32 -0.89 -42.59 -22.92
CA ASP A 32 -1.59 -41.53 -23.63
C ASP A 32 -3.11 -41.52 -23.33
N GLY A 33 -3.61 -42.51 -22.59
CA GLY A 33 -5.01 -42.60 -22.18
C GLY A 33 -5.93 -43.10 -23.28
N GLU A 34 -5.38 -43.78 -24.29
CA GLU A 34 -6.20 -44.44 -25.31
C GLU A 34 -7.04 -45.57 -24.69
N GLN A 35 -8.08 -45.98 -25.41
CA GLN A 35 -9.10 -46.93 -25.00
C GLN A 35 -8.49 -48.19 -24.35
N SER A 36 -9.05 -48.64 -23.23
CA SER A 36 -8.54 -49.79 -22.48
C SER A 36 -8.35 -51.01 -23.40
N PRO A 37 -7.11 -51.47 -23.62
CA PRO A 37 -6.83 -52.58 -24.51
C PRO A 37 -7.45 -53.87 -23.97
N ASP A 38 -7.86 -54.74 -24.90
CA ASP A 38 -8.46 -56.04 -24.58
C ASP A 38 -7.52 -56.87 -23.66
N PRO A 39 -7.99 -57.36 -22.50
CA PRO A 39 -7.18 -58.16 -21.57
C PRO A 39 -6.45 -59.33 -22.24
N GLU A 40 -7.07 -60.01 -23.22
CA GLU A 40 -6.45 -61.14 -23.90
C GLU A 40 -5.24 -60.71 -24.74
N VAL A 41 -5.32 -59.52 -25.34
CA VAL A 41 -4.23 -58.93 -26.13
C VAL A 41 -3.10 -58.48 -25.21
N VAL A 42 -3.42 -57.89 -24.06
CA VAL A 42 -2.43 -57.49 -23.05
C VAL A 42 -1.66 -58.70 -22.53
N GLU A 43 -2.35 -59.78 -22.15
CA GLU A 43 -1.71 -61.00 -21.68
C GLU A 43 -0.80 -61.64 -22.75
N ALA A 44 -1.24 -61.65 -24.02
CA ALA A 44 -0.44 -62.16 -25.12
C ALA A 44 0.85 -61.35 -25.34
N VAL A 45 0.75 -60.01 -25.32
CA VAL A 45 1.90 -59.10 -25.49
C VAL A 45 2.88 -59.20 -24.33
N LEU A 46 2.38 -59.28 -23.08
CA LEU A 46 3.22 -59.47 -21.90
C LEU A 46 3.99 -60.81 -21.94
N ARG A 47 3.31 -61.89 -22.33
CA ARG A 47 3.94 -63.22 -22.48
C ARG A 47 4.99 -63.22 -23.59
N ASP A 48 4.69 -62.63 -24.75
CA ASP A 48 5.64 -62.58 -25.88
C ASP A 48 6.86 -61.69 -25.57
N ALA A 49 6.70 -60.65 -24.73
CA ALA A 49 7.76 -59.74 -24.32
C ALA A 49 8.55 -60.18 -23.08
N ASP A 50 8.13 -61.26 -22.40
CA ASP A 50 8.70 -61.73 -21.13
C ASP A 50 8.60 -60.66 -20.02
N LYS A 51 7.40 -60.10 -19.86
CA LYS A 51 7.08 -58.98 -18.96
C LYS A 51 5.93 -59.27 -18.02
N SER A 52 5.96 -58.65 -16.84
CA SER A 52 4.89 -58.73 -15.84
C SER A 52 3.93 -57.54 -15.92
N ILE A 53 2.79 -57.66 -15.24
CA ILE A 53 1.86 -56.54 -15.07
C ILE A 53 2.50 -55.40 -14.25
N ASP A 54 3.35 -55.72 -13.28
CA ASP A 54 4.08 -54.70 -12.50
C ASP A 54 5.09 -53.92 -13.35
N ASP A 55 5.76 -54.61 -14.29
CA ASP A 55 6.63 -53.97 -15.28
C ASP A 55 5.81 -53.00 -16.16
N LEU A 56 4.63 -53.43 -16.61
CA LEU A 56 3.72 -52.62 -17.42
C LEU A 56 3.31 -51.34 -16.68
N ALA A 57 2.89 -51.45 -15.42
CA ALA A 57 2.52 -50.31 -14.58
C ALA A 57 3.69 -49.33 -14.35
N SER A 58 4.90 -49.88 -14.12
CA SER A 58 6.12 -49.08 -13.92
C SER A 58 6.55 -48.34 -15.20
N ASP A 59 6.52 -49.01 -16.34
CA ASP A 59 6.90 -48.43 -17.63
C ASP A 59 5.85 -47.44 -18.14
N GLU A 60 4.56 -47.69 -17.89
CA GLU A 60 3.46 -46.75 -18.14
C GLU A 60 3.63 -45.46 -17.33
N SER A 61 3.85 -45.58 -16.01
CA SER A 61 4.14 -44.44 -15.14
C SER A 61 5.38 -43.66 -15.57
N ARG A 62 6.42 -44.34 -16.09
CA ARG A 62 7.62 -43.70 -16.65
C ARG A 62 7.29 -42.97 -17.95
N CYS A 63 6.48 -43.57 -18.82
CA CYS A 63 6.07 -42.97 -20.09
C CYS A 63 5.21 -41.72 -19.86
N ARG A 64 4.24 -41.77 -18.94
CA ARG A 64 3.44 -40.59 -18.54
C ARG A 64 4.30 -39.43 -18.06
N ARG A 65 5.23 -39.67 -17.13
CA ARG A 65 6.17 -38.65 -16.66
C ARG A 65 7.03 -38.07 -17.78
N ARG A 66 7.51 -38.92 -18.70
CA ARG A 66 8.29 -38.46 -19.85
C ARG A 66 7.47 -37.58 -20.79
N ASN A 67 6.21 -37.91 -21.02
CA ASN A 67 5.31 -37.10 -21.85
C ASN A 67 5.02 -35.74 -21.18
N GLN A 68 4.77 -35.73 -19.86
CA GLN A 68 4.65 -34.48 -19.09
C GLN A 68 5.89 -33.60 -19.20
N HIS A 69 7.09 -34.17 -19.03
CA HIS A 69 8.34 -33.41 -19.18
C HIS A 69 8.55 -32.88 -20.61
N ARG A 70 8.17 -33.65 -21.63
CA ARG A 70 8.24 -33.19 -23.03
C ARG A 70 7.30 -32.01 -23.29
N ALA A 71 6.07 -32.08 -22.77
CA ALA A 71 5.11 -30.98 -22.88
C ALA A 71 5.68 -29.71 -22.21
N ALA A 72 6.20 -29.83 -20.98
CA ALA A 72 6.82 -28.70 -20.28
C ALA A 72 8.04 -28.13 -21.03
N ILE A 73 8.87 -28.99 -21.64
CA ILE A 73 10.01 -28.54 -22.47
C ILE A 73 9.53 -27.80 -23.73
N ALA A 74 8.43 -28.25 -24.34
CA ALA A 74 7.87 -27.61 -25.53
C ALA A 74 7.33 -26.19 -25.23
N GLU A 75 6.95 -25.90 -23.98
CA GLU A 75 6.49 -24.57 -23.55
C GLU A 75 7.64 -23.58 -23.30
N ILE A 76 8.88 -24.05 -23.10
CA ILE A 76 10.04 -23.19 -22.77
C ILE A 76 10.22 -22.01 -23.74
N PRO A 77 10.20 -22.18 -25.07
CA PRO A 77 10.44 -21.07 -25.99
C PRO A 77 9.42 -19.95 -25.86
N GLU A 78 8.14 -20.30 -25.64
CA GLU A 78 7.07 -19.33 -25.47
C GLU A 78 7.21 -18.57 -24.15
N VAL A 79 7.49 -19.28 -23.05
CA VAL A 79 7.75 -18.65 -21.75
C VAL A 79 8.99 -17.73 -21.82
N GLN A 80 10.04 -18.14 -22.54
CA GLN A 80 11.23 -17.30 -22.76
C GLN A 80 10.92 -16.05 -23.58
N ARG A 81 10.09 -16.16 -24.62
CA ARG A 81 9.62 -15.01 -25.40
C ARG A 81 8.84 -14.03 -24.54
N GLN A 82 7.88 -14.52 -23.77
CA GLN A 82 7.08 -13.70 -22.84
C GLN A 82 7.95 -13.01 -21.79
N LEU A 83 8.94 -13.73 -21.23
CA LEU A 83 9.90 -13.15 -20.28
C LEU A 83 10.74 -12.04 -20.92
N ALA A 84 11.22 -12.25 -22.15
CA ALA A 84 11.99 -11.24 -22.88
C ALA A 84 11.15 -9.98 -23.17
N GLU A 85 9.89 -10.15 -23.59
CA GLU A 85 8.95 -9.05 -23.82
C GLU A 85 8.66 -8.27 -22.54
N ALA A 86 8.40 -8.97 -21.43
CA ALA A 86 8.18 -8.35 -20.13
C ALA A 86 9.40 -7.55 -19.66
N ASN A 87 10.61 -8.11 -19.80
CA ASN A 87 11.85 -7.41 -19.44
C ASN A 87 12.10 -6.18 -20.32
N ALA A 88 11.79 -6.24 -21.62
CA ALA A 88 11.90 -5.10 -22.51
C ALA A 88 10.94 -3.96 -22.10
N ALA A 89 9.68 -4.30 -21.77
CA ALA A 89 8.70 -3.33 -21.30
C ALA A 89 9.11 -2.68 -19.96
N ILE A 90 9.70 -3.46 -19.03
CA ILE A 90 10.24 -2.93 -17.78
C ILE A 90 11.38 -1.94 -18.06
N ALA A 91 12.33 -2.30 -18.93
CA ALA A 91 13.45 -1.44 -19.27
C ALA A 91 13.01 -0.11 -19.91
N GLU A 92 11.98 -0.14 -20.77
CA GLU A 92 11.39 1.06 -21.36
C GLU A 92 10.73 1.95 -20.30
N ALA A 93 9.95 1.36 -19.39
CA ALA A 93 9.32 2.09 -18.30
C ALA A 93 10.34 2.74 -17.36
N ASP A 94 11.43 2.04 -17.03
CA ASP A 94 12.52 2.57 -16.20
C ASP A 94 13.23 3.74 -16.88
N ALA A 95 13.46 3.67 -18.20
CA ALA A 95 14.05 4.77 -18.96
C ALA A 95 13.16 6.03 -18.92
N ILE A 96 11.84 5.87 -19.06
CA ILE A 96 10.87 6.97 -18.95
C ILE A 96 10.92 7.56 -17.53
N LEU A 97 10.96 6.72 -16.50
CA LEU A 97 11.00 7.15 -15.11
C LEU A 97 12.27 7.96 -14.80
N GLU A 98 13.43 7.51 -15.26
CA GLU A 98 14.69 8.24 -15.06
C GLU A 98 14.70 9.58 -15.80
N ALA A 99 14.19 9.64 -17.03
CA ALA A 99 14.02 10.90 -17.75
C ALA A 99 13.10 11.87 -17.00
N ALA A 100 11.99 11.38 -16.45
CA ALA A 100 11.06 12.19 -15.66
C ALA A 100 11.70 12.70 -14.35
N LYS A 101 12.49 11.87 -13.66
CA LYS A 101 13.24 12.28 -12.45
C LYS A 101 14.23 13.38 -12.76
N GLN A 102 14.97 13.26 -13.87
CA GLN A 102 15.92 14.28 -14.31
C GLN A 102 15.21 15.59 -14.67
N ALA A 103 14.12 15.53 -15.44
CA ALA A 103 13.32 16.70 -15.79
C ALA A 103 12.78 17.42 -14.53
N ARG A 104 12.26 16.65 -13.56
CA ARG A 104 11.83 17.19 -12.26
C ARG A 104 12.99 17.86 -11.54
N HIS A 105 14.15 17.21 -11.45
CA HIS A 105 15.31 17.77 -10.76
C HIS A 105 15.72 19.12 -11.37
N ILE A 106 15.81 19.19 -12.71
CA ILE A 106 16.11 20.43 -13.44
C ILE A 106 15.06 21.52 -13.15
N ALA A 107 13.77 21.17 -13.11
CA ALA A 107 12.70 22.12 -12.83
C ALA A 107 12.69 22.62 -11.36
N VAL A 108 13.05 21.76 -10.41
CA VAL A 108 12.99 22.06 -8.96
C VAL A 108 14.19 22.89 -8.50
N LEU A 109 15.38 22.68 -9.07
CA LEU A 109 16.61 23.35 -8.63
C LEU A 109 16.49 24.89 -8.56
N PRO A 110 15.97 25.60 -9.60
CA PRO A 110 15.82 27.05 -9.54
C PRO A 110 14.86 27.50 -8.44
N GLN A 111 13.79 26.74 -8.19
CA GLN A 111 12.83 27.07 -7.14
C GLN A 111 13.43 26.86 -5.76
N ALA A 112 14.21 25.79 -5.57
CA ALA A 112 14.93 25.56 -4.32
C ALA A 112 15.95 26.66 -4.03
N ALA A 113 16.65 27.17 -5.06
CA ALA A 113 17.54 28.32 -4.93
C ALA A 113 16.77 29.57 -4.51
N LYS A 114 15.65 29.87 -5.18
CA LYS A 114 14.79 31.02 -4.83
C LYS A 114 14.24 30.93 -3.40
N ILE A 115 13.84 29.74 -2.96
CA ILE A 115 13.40 29.52 -1.57
C ILE A 115 14.52 29.84 -0.59
N ARG A 116 15.75 29.39 -0.88
CA ARG A 116 16.91 29.69 -0.03
C ARG A 116 17.18 31.20 0.03
N GLU A 117 17.20 31.88 -1.11
CA GLU A 117 17.37 33.34 -1.17
C GLU A 117 16.30 34.08 -0.35
N CYS A 118 15.03 33.68 -0.47
CA CYS A 118 13.95 34.24 0.32
C CYS A 118 14.16 33.99 1.82
N ASN A 119 14.58 32.79 2.22
CA ASN A 119 14.84 32.47 3.62
C ASN A 119 16.01 33.27 4.19
N ASP A 120 17.09 33.43 3.43
CA ASP A 120 18.25 34.24 3.82
C ASP A 120 17.83 35.71 3.99
N ALA A 121 17.05 36.25 3.07
CA ALA A 121 16.50 37.61 3.16
C ALA A 121 15.57 37.77 4.38
N LEU A 122 14.71 36.78 4.66
CA LEU A 122 13.86 36.77 5.85
C LEU A 122 14.67 36.73 7.14
N MET A 123 15.75 35.95 7.18
CA MET A 123 16.65 35.89 8.33
C MET A 123 17.32 37.24 8.59
N VAL A 124 17.87 37.88 7.55
CA VAL A 124 18.46 39.22 7.64
C VAL A 124 17.42 40.25 8.09
N SER A 125 16.22 40.21 7.51
CA SER A 125 15.12 41.11 7.90
C SER A 125 14.71 40.92 9.36
N THR A 126 14.65 39.67 9.83
CA THR A 126 14.30 39.34 11.21
C THR A 126 15.38 39.81 12.18
N ALA A 127 16.66 39.61 11.84
CA ALA A 127 17.78 40.12 12.62
C ALA A 127 17.73 41.65 12.71
N ALA A 128 17.56 42.34 11.57
CA ALA A 128 17.44 43.79 11.53
C ALA A 128 16.24 44.32 12.34
N LYS A 129 15.08 43.65 12.27
CA LYS A 129 13.93 43.99 13.13
C LYS A 129 14.26 43.84 14.62
N SER A 130 15.00 42.81 14.99
CA SER A 130 15.44 42.59 16.38
C SER A 130 16.40 43.69 16.83
N GLU A 131 17.38 44.03 16.00
CA GLU A 131 18.33 45.12 16.26
C GLU A 131 17.61 46.46 16.40
N LEU A 132 16.67 46.76 15.51
CA LEU A 132 15.88 47.99 15.56
C LEU A 132 15.00 48.05 16.83
N ARG A 133 14.45 46.93 17.29
CA ARG A 133 13.77 46.89 18.60
C ARG A 133 14.71 47.24 19.76
N ASN A 134 16.00 46.88 19.66
CA ASN A 134 16.97 47.23 20.68
C ASN A 134 17.33 48.72 20.69
N THR A 135 17.08 49.46 19.61
CA THR A 135 17.30 50.92 19.56
C THR A 135 16.14 51.75 20.10
N ILE A 136 14.98 51.14 20.36
CA ILE A 136 13.81 51.83 20.95
C ILE A 136 14.19 52.41 22.32
N TRP A 137 13.70 53.62 22.60
CA TRP A 137 13.94 54.31 23.86
C TRP A 137 13.39 53.52 25.06
N PRO A 138 14.02 53.61 26.25
CA PRO A 138 13.61 52.85 27.43
C PRO A 138 12.14 53.06 27.83
N GLU A 139 11.60 54.27 27.64
CA GLU A 139 10.22 54.61 27.97
C GLU A 139 9.23 53.88 27.06
N ASP A 140 9.50 53.88 25.74
CA ASP A 140 8.69 53.19 24.75
C ASP A 140 8.81 51.66 24.88
N LYS A 141 9.98 51.14 25.32
CA LYS A 141 10.16 49.71 25.64
C LYS A 141 9.26 49.26 26.80
N ALA A 142 9.15 50.07 27.85
CA ALA A 142 8.28 49.75 28.99
C ALA A 142 6.80 49.69 28.58
N GLU A 143 6.38 50.60 27.69
CA GLU A 143 5.01 50.62 27.16
C GLU A 143 4.75 49.43 26.21
N LEU A 144 5.72 49.06 25.36
CA LEU A 144 5.65 47.86 24.54
C LEU A 144 5.52 46.59 25.39
N GLU A 145 6.26 46.47 26.50
CA GLU A 145 6.15 45.33 27.40
C GLU A 145 4.75 45.26 28.07
N ARG A 146 4.20 46.42 28.44
CA ARG A 146 2.83 46.54 28.97
C ARG A 146 1.79 46.07 27.96
N LEU A 147 1.91 46.50 26.70
CA LEU A 147 1.03 46.11 25.60
C LEU A 147 1.20 44.62 25.25
N ASN A 148 2.42 44.12 25.21
CA ASN A 148 2.70 42.69 24.97
C ASN A 148 2.08 41.82 26.06
N SER A 149 2.24 42.21 27.34
CA SER A 149 1.57 41.54 28.46
C SER A 149 0.04 41.54 28.32
N ARG A 150 -0.55 42.58 27.72
CA ARG A 150 -2.00 42.63 27.42
C ARG A 150 -2.37 41.68 26.29
N CYS A 151 -1.58 41.61 25.22
CA CYS A 151 -1.74 40.64 24.14
C CYS A 151 -1.69 39.20 24.67
N GLU A 152 -0.71 38.87 25.52
CA GLU A 152 -0.55 37.54 26.11
C GLU A 152 -1.77 37.14 26.96
N ARG A 153 -2.27 38.06 27.79
CA ARG A 153 -3.51 37.84 28.56
C ARG A 153 -4.71 37.61 27.65
N ALA A 154 -4.88 38.42 26.61
CA ALA A 154 -5.95 38.24 25.63
C ALA A 154 -5.83 36.90 24.88
N HIS A 155 -4.61 36.47 24.56
CA HIS A 155 -4.32 35.19 23.93
C HIS A 155 -4.65 33.99 24.84
N SER A 156 -4.38 34.11 26.15
CA SER A 156 -4.77 33.08 27.13
C SER A 156 -6.29 33.00 27.23
N ALA A 157 -6.97 34.15 27.36
CA ALA A 157 -8.43 34.22 27.42
C ALA A 157 -9.10 33.63 26.17
N MET A 158 -8.55 33.91 24.98
CA MET A 158 -9.01 33.34 23.72
C MET A 158 -8.83 31.82 23.66
N ARG A 159 -7.68 31.31 24.12
CA ARG A 159 -7.44 29.85 24.20
C ARG A 159 -8.40 29.18 25.17
N GLU A 160 -8.65 29.78 26.33
CA GLU A 160 -9.62 29.30 27.33
C GLU A 160 -11.05 29.30 26.78
N ALA A 161 -11.46 30.38 26.10
CA ALA A 161 -12.77 30.48 25.46
C ALA A 161 -12.95 29.46 24.32
N SER A 162 -11.91 29.26 23.51
CA SER A 162 -11.90 28.24 22.45
C SER A 162 -12.01 26.82 23.01
N ALA A 163 -11.25 26.51 24.06
CA ALA A 163 -11.34 25.21 24.75
C ALA A 163 -12.72 24.99 25.37
N HIS A 164 -13.30 26.02 26.00
CA HIS A 164 -14.65 25.97 26.54
C HIS A 164 -15.71 25.74 25.45
N LEU A 165 -15.62 26.47 24.34
CA LEU A 165 -16.50 26.29 23.18
C LEU A 165 -16.39 24.88 22.60
N ALA A 166 -15.18 24.35 22.46
CA ALA A 166 -14.96 22.97 22.02
C ALA A 166 -15.57 21.94 22.98
N ALA A 167 -15.43 22.15 24.29
CA ALA A 167 -16.01 21.29 25.33
C ALA A 167 -17.55 21.36 25.39
N VAL A 168 -18.14 22.51 25.04
CA VAL A 168 -19.59 22.67 24.94
C VAL A 168 -20.12 22.02 23.66
N LYS A 169 -19.44 22.24 22.52
CA LYS A 169 -19.78 21.61 21.22
C LYS A 169 -19.74 20.08 21.31
N SER A 170 -18.73 19.50 21.95
CA SER A 170 -18.63 18.04 22.12
C SER A 170 -19.79 17.43 22.94
N ARG A 171 -20.43 18.23 23.81
CA ARG A 171 -21.64 17.83 24.57
C ARG A 171 -22.94 18.02 23.79
N THR A 172 -22.93 18.75 22.68
CA THR A 172 -24.09 18.88 21.77
C THR A 172 -24.14 17.77 20.72
N THR A 173 -22.97 17.28 20.29
CA THR A 173 -22.84 16.08 19.45
C THR A 173 -22.97 14.81 20.28
N VAL A 174 -24.17 14.55 20.78
CA VAL A 174 -24.53 13.16 21.12
C VAL A 174 -24.80 12.47 19.79
N ASP A 175 -23.86 11.64 19.35
CA ASP A 175 -24.10 10.72 18.24
C ASP A 175 -25.16 9.69 18.67
N ARG A 176 -26.43 10.06 18.48
CA ARG A 176 -27.57 9.17 18.68
C ARG A 176 -27.58 8.01 17.68
N SER A 177 -26.78 8.05 16.61
CA SER A 177 -26.78 7.00 15.59
C SER A 177 -25.90 5.80 15.95
N ALA A 178 -24.90 5.97 16.82
CA ALA A 178 -24.05 4.88 17.30
C ALA A 178 -24.68 4.05 18.45
N PHE A 179 -25.69 4.57 19.15
CA PHE A 179 -26.20 3.95 20.39
C PHE A 179 -27.49 3.13 20.23
N VAL A 180 -28.09 3.09 19.04
CA VAL A 180 -29.45 2.53 18.86
C VAL A 180 -29.48 1.08 18.38
N LYS A 181 -28.33 0.40 18.22
CA LYS A 181 -28.36 -0.90 17.54
C LYS A 181 -28.56 -2.17 18.38
N ASP A 182 -28.51 -2.19 19.72
CA ASP A 182 -28.56 -3.53 20.37
C ASP A 182 -29.06 -3.74 21.80
N TYR A 183 -29.66 -2.81 22.56
CA TYR A 183 -30.12 -3.18 23.91
C TYR A 183 -31.47 -2.59 24.35
N GLU A 184 -32.38 -3.49 24.75
CA GLU A 184 -33.56 -3.22 25.58
C GLU A 184 -33.12 -2.49 26.85
N TRP A 185 -33.56 -1.26 26.97
CA TRP A 185 -33.08 -0.35 28.00
C TRP A 185 -34.19 -0.09 29.02
N THR A 186 -33.95 -0.48 30.26
CA THR A 186 -34.87 -0.28 31.38
C THR A 186 -34.97 1.20 31.74
N LYS A 187 -36.15 1.63 32.20
CA LYS A 187 -36.47 3.01 32.62
C LYS A 187 -35.51 3.62 33.65
N GLU A 188 -34.65 2.83 34.31
CA GLU A 188 -33.63 3.31 35.26
C GLU A 188 -32.38 3.85 34.58
N SER A 189 -32.05 3.42 33.37
CA SER A 189 -30.86 3.93 32.68
C SER A 189 -31.10 5.32 32.04
N ASP A 190 -32.38 5.74 31.92
CA ASP A 190 -32.80 7.10 31.59
C ASP A 190 -32.37 8.13 32.64
N GLN A 191 -32.18 7.67 33.89
CA GLN A 191 -31.62 8.50 34.97
C GLN A 191 -30.09 8.53 34.95
N ALA A 192 -29.42 7.44 34.55
CA ALA A 192 -27.96 7.32 34.59
C ALA A 192 -27.26 7.99 33.38
N THR A 193 -27.97 8.16 32.27
CA THR A 193 -27.42 8.73 31.03
C THR A 193 -28.09 10.05 30.67
N ARG A 194 -28.40 10.86 31.69
CA ARG A 194 -28.47 12.31 31.51
C ARG A 194 -27.07 12.83 31.25
N ILE A 195 -26.49 12.46 30.10
CA ILE A 195 -25.45 13.26 29.46
C ILE A 195 -26.09 14.64 29.38
N LYS A 196 -25.61 15.57 30.20
CA LYS A 196 -26.09 16.96 30.20
C LYS A 196 -25.71 17.51 28.84
N THR A 197 -26.58 17.29 27.86
CA THR A 197 -26.50 17.88 26.55
C THR A 197 -26.46 19.38 26.76
N ALA A 198 -25.44 20.02 26.21
CA ALA A 198 -25.36 21.46 26.35
C ALA A 198 -26.59 22.07 25.67
N THR A 199 -27.26 22.99 26.36
CA THR A 199 -28.42 23.67 25.78
C THR A 199 -27.98 24.58 24.62
N PRO A 200 -28.85 24.89 23.66
CA PRO A 200 -28.56 25.89 22.63
C PRO A 200 -28.11 27.23 23.23
N GLU A 201 -28.67 27.63 24.38
CA GLU A 201 -28.25 28.81 25.13
C GLU A 201 -26.82 28.70 25.66
N GLN A 202 -26.40 27.53 26.17
CA GLN A 202 -25.03 27.29 26.62
C GLN A 202 -24.02 27.29 25.46
N LEU A 203 -24.43 26.78 24.29
CA LEU A 203 -23.62 26.83 23.08
C LEU A 203 -23.47 28.27 22.58
N GLN A 204 -24.57 29.03 22.53
CA GLN A 204 -24.56 30.44 22.14
C GLN A 204 -23.69 31.25 23.11
N ALA A 205 -23.88 31.10 24.42
CA ALA A 205 -23.07 31.80 25.41
C ALA A 205 -21.57 31.44 25.34
N ALA A 206 -21.22 30.21 24.96
CA ALA A 206 -19.83 29.82 24.74
C ALA A 206 -19.27 30.42 23.44
N GLN A 207 -20.09 30.56 22.40
CA GLN A 207 -19.72 31.19 21.14
C GLN A 207 -19.53 32.71 21.34
N ASP A 208 -20.45 33.38 22.03
CA ASP A 208 -20.34 34.82 22.34
C ASP A 208 -19.06 35.13 23.12
N ARG A 209 -18.69 34.30 24.09
CA ARG A 209 -17.42 34.44 24.85
C ARG A 209 -16.18 34.24 23.97
N TYR A 210 -16.24 33.33 23.01
CA TYR A 210 -15.15 33.14 22.05
C TYR A 210 -15.01 34.35 21.13
N ASP A 211 -16.12 34.87 20.62
CA ASP A 211 -16.12 36.03 19.74
C ASP A 211 -15.66 37.30 20.47
N GLU A 212 -16.08 37.50 21.73
CA GLU A 212 -15.61 38.59 22.59
C GLU A 212 -14.10 38.47 22.87
N ALA A 213 -13.61 37.29 23.26
CA ALA A 213 -12.18 37.08 23.51
C ALA A 213 -11.33 37.27 22.24
N ASN A 214 -11.85 36.87 21.08
CA ASN A 214 -11.21 37.09 19.78
C ASN A 214 -11.14 38.57 19.41
N ALA A 215 -12.22 39.32 19.65
CA ALA A 215 -12.25 40.77 19.42
C ALA A 215 -11.22 41.48 20.33
N VAL A 216 -11.18 41.15 21.61
CA VAL A 216 -10.20 41.72 22.56
C VAL A 216 -8.76 41.40 22.16
N LEU A 217 -8.47 40.18 21.68
CA LEU A 217 -7.15 39.83 21.16
C LEU A 217 -6.80 40.63 19.91
N THR A 218 -7.73 40.76 18.97
CA THR A 218 -7.54 41.51 17.73
C THR A 218 -7.24 42.97 18.02
N ASP A 219 -8.00 43.61 18.91
CA ASP A 219 -7.79 45.00 19.31
C ASP A 219 -6.46 45.18 20.05
N ALA A 220 -6.12 44.27 20.97
CA ALA A 220 -4.85 44.32 21.70
C ALA A 220 -3.65 44.19 20.75
N MET A 221 -3.72 43.30 19.76
CA MET A 221 -2.68 43.14 18.74
C MET A 221 -2.57 44.37 17.85
N ALA A 222 -3.70 44.95 17.42
CA ALA A 222 -3.70 46.16 16.60
C ALA A 222 -3.09 47.37 17.34
N GLU A 223 -3.40 47.53 18.63
CA GLU A 223 -2.83 48.60 19.46
C GLU A 223 -1.33 48.40 19.69
N HIS A 224 -0.90 47.15 19.97
CA HIS A 224 0.51 46.81 20.08
C HIS A 224 1.28 47.10 18.78
N ASP A 225 0.76 46.67 17.63
CA ASP A 225 1.43 46.83 16.34
C ASP A 225 1.48 48.29 15.90
N ALA A 226 0.42 49.07 16.16
CA ALA A 226 0.40 50.50 15.91
C ALA A 226 1.43 51.24 16.76
N PHE A 227 1.49 50.94 18.07
CA PHE A 227 2.46 51.56 18.97
C PHE A 227 3.90 51.17 18.61
N LEU A 228 4.14 49.89 18.29
CA LEU A 228 5.45 49.43 17.84
C LEU A 228 5.89 50.15 16.55
N ALA A 229 4.99 50.32 15.59
CA ALA A 229 5.31 51.04 14.35
C ALA A 229 5.67 52.51 14.62
N GLU A 230 4.97 53.18 15.54
CA GLU A 230 5.26 54.56 15.92
C GLU A 230 6.60 54.66 16.67
N ALA A 231 6.85 53.79 17.64
CA ALA A 231 8.10 53.76 18.41
C ALA A 231 9.33 53.47 17.53
N LEU A 232 9.15 52.70 16.45
CA LEU A 232 10.20 52.41 15.47
C LEU A 232 10.46 53.56 14.48
N ALA A 233 9.54 54.52 14.35
CA ALA A 233 9.64 55.64 13.42
C ALA A 233 10.23 56.92 14.04
N ARG A 234 10.34 56.98 15.37
CA ARG A 234 10.95 58.08 16.13
C ARG A 234 12.47 57.91 16.22
#